data_AF-A0A1E5T7R8-F1
#
_entry.id   AF-A0A1E5T7R8-F1
#
_cell.length_a   1.000
_cell.length_b   1.000
_cell.length_c   1.000
_cell.angle_alpha   90.00
_cell.angle_beta   90.00
_cell.angle_gamma   90.00
#
_symmetry.space_group_name_H-M   'P 1'
#
loop_
_entity.id
_entity.type
_entity.pdbx_description
1 polymer ?
#
loop_
_entity_poly.entity_id
_entity_poly.type
_entity_poly.pdbx_seq_one_letter_code
_entity_poly.pdbx_strand_id
1 'polypeptide(L)'
;MLPIKFNKDNFTCLIYIVILSCVHYSFASTDKEIDSLKKQLTHHDKDDILKVDLLNETGYEYWIVNPNQSILYGKRALKLSKKLNYEKGIAFANRVIGVAFWAQGHQDEALQYLIASQNTYKKIKDTEGVTNTILNIGMVYADLEQYDKSLNYYNKAVQKFMSLELTGRVATTFTKMGTIFINQDRIEEAKKYLNNALEIHTKNNFMYGIAEAHNRLGLLYIKKNQRTQAYYHIHRSMLLGEQILDIDGLTSNYILLGKIQRLDNDLELAEKNLNKGLKKAKNNHLKKQELAAYKELKELRKQQNEPEKALVFSDLYIKLKDSIFNMEKSKQIAYLEFENQLQKKEKEVQLLKTKEKIDKLINYILIIGIIIILLIIYIVFKSFKKDKELLQKDQQLLISNNALSKKALENSQLKQKQLKRQLNFKNKELTSYALNFVKKNEISQQLLEKLTSIKNVHAEERDLLINETIEIIKRNLSTDKDWEDFKMIFEKVHTNFYSKLIAKHPDLKNNDLKICSLTRLNLNIKETANILGISPESVKTARYRLRKKLELKPKQEIITYLIDIENS
;
A
#
# COMPACT_ATOMS: atom_id res chain seq x y z
N MET A 1 93.29 38.96 -33.61
CA MET A 1 92.52 38.64 -32.39
C MET A 1 92.44 39.91 -31.54
N LEU A 2 91.31 40.63 -31.61
CA LEU A 2 91.01 41.78 -30.75
C LEU A 2 90.20 41.26 -29.55
N PRO A 3 90.51 41.65 -28.30
CA PRO A 3 89.72 41.25 -27.16
C PRO A 3 88.48 42.13 -27.06
N ILE A 4 87.32 41.51 -27.10
CA ILE A 4 86.02 42.14 -26.85
C ILE A 4 85.97 42.50 -25.35
N LYS A 5 86.00 43.80 -25.04
CA LYS A 5 85.71 44.33 -23.70
C LYS A 5 84.23 44.07 -23.38
N PHE A 6 83.95 43.09 -22.53
CA PHE A 6 82.63 42.91 -21.94
C PHE A 6 82.35 44.04 -20.95
N ASN A 7 81.38 44.88 -21.29
CA ASN A 7 80.95 46.01 -20.49
C ASN A 7 80.16 45.50 -19.27
N LYS A 8 80.74 45.62 -18.08
CA LYS A 8 80.17 45.12 -16.80
C LYS A 8 78.79 45.74 -16.50
N ASP A 9 78.52 46.94 -17.04
CA ASP A 9 77.30 47.69 -16.75
C ASP A 9 76.04 47.11 -17.44
N ASN A 10 76.19 46.37 -18.54
CA ASN A 10 75.05 45.73 -19.20
C ASN A 10 74.62 44.43 -18.48
N PHE A 11 75.52 43.75 -17.78
CA PHE A 11 75.21 42.51 -17.06
C PHE A 11 74.54 42.80 -15.71
N THR A 12 74.94 43.88 -15.03
CA THR A 12 74.25 44.37 -13.83
C THR A 12 72.86 44.92 -14.16
N CYS A 13 72.67 45.63 -15.27
CA CYS A 13 71.33 46.04 -15.73
C CYS A 13 70.43 44.85 -16.11
N LEU A 14 70.96 43.81 -16.77
CA LEU A 14 70.18 42.61 -17.11
C LEU A 14 69.78 41.81 -15.85
N ILE A 15 70.68 41.71 -14.86
CA ILE A 15 70.38 41.09 -13.56
C ILE A 15 69.37 41.92 -12.77
N TYR A 16 69.44 43.26 -12.80
CA TYR A 16 68.40 44.10 -12.20
C TYR A 16 67.05 43.97 -12.91
N ILE A 17 67.00 43.81 -14.24
CA ILE A 17 65.74 43.60 -14.98
C ILE A 17 65.15 42.20 -14.76
N VAL A 18 65.99 41.17 -14.59
CA VAL A 18 65.55 39.81 -14.23
C VAL A 18 65.13 39.73 -12.76
N ILE A 19 65.78 40.48 -11.86
CA ILE A 19 65.37 40.56 -10.44
C ILE A 19 64.12 41.44 -10.27
N LEU A 20 63.95 42.52 -11.06
CA LEU A 20 62.72 43.32 -11.07
C LEU A 20 61.51 42.58 -11.68
N SER A 21 61.74 41.67 -12.64
CA SER A 21 60.66 40.86 -13.23
C SER A 21 60.25 39.65 -12.37
N CYS A 22 61.11 39.19 -11.45
CA CYS A 22 60.75 38.16 -10.46
C CYS A 22 60.05 38.72 -9.20
N VAL A 23 60.15 40.02 -8.91
CA VAL A 23 59.57 40.65 -7.70
C VAL A 23 58.10 41.05 -7.87
N HIS A 24 57.52 40.96 -9.08
CA HIS A 24 56.12 41.27 -9.37
C HIS A 24 55.15 40.07 -9.25
N TYR A 25 55.62 38.91 -8.76
CA TYR A 25 54.86 37.66 -8.91
C TYR A 25 53.83 37.34 -7.82
N SER A 26 53.74 38.09 -6.73
CA SER A 26 52.97 37.64 -5.56
C SER A 26 51.94 38.63 -5.00
N PHE A 27 51.90 39.89 -5.48
CA PHE A 27 50.66 40.72 -5.44
C PHE A 27 49.57 40.23 -6.39
N ALA A 28 49.76 39.01 -6.86
CA ALA A 28 49.49 38.64 -8.21
C ALA A 28 49.00 37.20 -8.22
N SER A 29 48.41 36.75 -7.12
CA SER A 29 47.70 35.49 -7.01
C SER A 29 46.24 35.74 -6.66
N THR A 30 45.88 36.45 -5.59
CA THR A 30 44.46 36.75 -5.24
C THR A 30 43.88 37.89 -6.06
N ASP A 31 44.58 39.03 -6.22
CA ASP A 31 44.17 40.06 -7.18
C ASP A 31 44.27 39.53 -8.62
N LYS A 32 45.28 38.70 -8.96
CA LYS A 32 45.27 38.02 -10.27
C LYS A 32 44.17 36.98 -10.40
N GLU A 33 43.73 36.31 -9.34
CA GLU A 33 42.69 35.30 -9.38
C GLU A 33 41.33 35.98 -9.49
N ILE A 34 41.07 37.02 -8.70
CA ILE A 34 39.94 37.92 -8.86
C ILE A 34 39.94 38.57 -10.24
N ASP A 35 41.06 39.10 -10.72
CA ASP A 35 41.16 39.74 -12.03
C ASP A 35 41.04 38.71 -13.16
N SER A 36 41.56 37.50 -12.99
CA SER A 36 41.41 36.38 -13.91
C SER A 36 39.95 35.93 -13.98
N LEU A 37 39.30 35.74 -12.82
CA LEU A 37 37.88 35.37 -12.72
C LEU A 37 37.00 36.46 -13.30
N LYS A 38 37.29 37.73 -13.02
CA LYS A 38 36.60 38.88 -13.65
C LYS A 38 36.82 38.90 -15.16
N LYS A 39 38.04 38.67 -15.64
CA LYS A 39 38.34 38.61 -17.07
C LYS A 39 37.56 37.46 -17.73
N GLN A 40 37.55 36.29 -17.12
CA GLN A 40 36.74 35.16 -17.60
C GLN A 40 35.25 35.53 -17.62
N LEU A 41 34.77 36.21 -16.58
CA LEU A 41 33.39 36.67 -16.50
C LEU A 41 33.04 37.74 -17.55
N THR A 42 33.95 38.64 -17.90
CA THR A 42 33.73 39.66 -18.94
C THR A 42 33.81 39.09 -20.35
N HIS A 43 34.53 37.98 -20.56
CA HIS A 43 34.61 37.29 -21.85
C HIS A 43 33.53 36.21 -22.00
N HIS A 44 32.72 35.96 -20.97
CA HIS A 44 31.69 34.92 -20.95
C HIS A 44 30.29 35.53 -20.83
N ASP A 45 29.71 35.85 -21.99
CA ASP A 45 28.41 36.54 -22.06
C ASP A 45 27.21 35.63 -21.73
N LYS A 46 27.34 34.31 -21.97
CA LYS A 46 26.24 33.36 -21.91
C LYS A 46 25.75 33.14 -20.47
N ASP A 47 24.44 33.28 -20.26
CA ASP A 47 23.76 32.94 -19.00
C ASP A 47 23.65 31.41 -18.84
N ASP A 48 24.71 30.79 -18.32
CA ASP A 48 24.80 29.35 -18.08
C ASP A 48 25.44 29.00 -16.72
N ILE A 49 25.64 27.70 -16.49
CA ILE A 49 26.23 27.16 -15.25
C ILE A 49 27.65 27.69 -15.04
N LEU A 50 28.46 27.81 -16.09
CA LEU A 50 29.83 28.32 -15.97
C LEU A 50 29.83 29.77 -15.46
N LYS A 51 28.92 30.60 -15.96
CA LYS A 51 28.77 31.98 -15.46
C LYS A 51 28.39 32.01 -13.98
N VAL A 52 27.51 31.11 -13.54
CA VAL A 52 27.16 30.97 -12.11
C VAL A 52 28.39 30.62 -11.28
N ASP A 53 29.15 29.61 -11.71
CA ASP A 53 30.33 29.15 -10.98
C ASP A 53 31.38 30.27 -10.90
N LEU A 54 31.66 30.97 -12.01
CA LEU A 54 32.56 32.13 -12.03
C LEU A 54 32.08 33.25 -11.09
N LEU A 55 30.78 33.57 -11.07
CA LEU A 55 30.23 34.57 -10.15
C LEU A 55 30.38 34.15 -8.69
N ASN A 56 30.15 32.87 -8.39
CA ASN A 56 30.30 32.34 -7.03
C ASN A 56 31.76 32.37 -6.57
N GLU A 57 32.69 31.90 -7.40
CA GLU A 57 34.12 31.91 -7.07
C GLU A 57 34.64 33.35 -6.93
N THR A 58 34.26 34.25 -7.84
CA THR A 58 34.62 35.69 -7.73
C THR A 58 34.08 36.27 -6.42
N GLY A 59 32.82 35.96 -6.08
CA GLY A 59 32.22 36.41 -4.83
C GLY A 59 32.92 35.82 -3.60
N TYR A 60 33.34 34.56 -3.66
CA TYR A 60 34.08 33.92 -2.57
C TYR A 60 35.42 34.62 -2.36
N GLU A 61 36.23 34.85 -3.39
CA GLU A 61 37.52 35.55 -3.22
C GLU A 61 37.38 36.96 -2.62
N TYR A 62 36.22 37.59 -2.81
CA TYR A 62 35.93 38.89 -2.22
C TYR A 62 35.53 38.87 -0.75
N TRP A 63 35.19 37.74 -0.12
CA TRP A 63 34.51 37.77 1.18
C TRP A 63 35.38 38.39 2.29
N ILE A 64 36.71 38.25 2.23
CA ILE A 64 37.67 38.88 3.15
C ILE A 64 37.96 40.32 2.70
N VAL A 65 38.29 40.50 1.42
CA VAL A 65 38.86 41.76 0.90
C VAL A 65 37.79 42.85 0.78
N ASN A 66 36.61 42.48 0.27
CA ASN A 66 35.50 43.40 0.08
C ASN A 66 34.16 42.64 0.22
N PRO A 67 33.63 42.52 1.45
CA PRO A 67 32.38 41.82 1.71
C PRO A 67 31.19 42.36 0.89
N ASN A 68 31.17 43.66 0.57
CA ASN A 68 30.10 44.24 -0.28
C ASN A 68 30.14 43.69 -1.71
N GLN A 69 31.33 43.56 -2.29
CA GLN A 69 31.49 42.92 -3.61
C GLN A 69 31.14 41.44 -3.54
N SER A 70 31.55 40.75 -2.48
CA SER A 70 31.19 39.34 -2.24
C SER A 70 29.67 39.13 -2.25
N ILE A 71 28.92 39.98 -1.54
CA ILE A 71 27.45 39.96 -1.53
C ILE A 71 26.89 40.26 -2.93
N LEU A 72 27.46 41.23 -3.65
CA LEU A 72 26.99 41.59 -5.00
C LEU A 72 27.12 40.42 -5.98
N TYR A 73 28.32 39.81 -6.05
CA TYR A 73 28.58 38.64 -6.90
C TYR A 73 27.74 37.45 -6.46
N GLY A 74 27.66 37.14 -5.16
CA GLY A 74 26.81 36.08 -4.63
C GLY A 74 25.33 36.29 -4.96
N LYS A 75 24.80 37.51 -4.87
CA LYS A 75 23.40 37.81 -5.25
C LYS A 75 23.16 37.63 -6.76
N ARG A 76 24.13 38.03 -7.61
CA ARG A 76 24.07 37.78 -9.07
C ARG A 76 24.07 36.28 -9.37
N ALA A 77 24.98 35.53 -8.74
CA ALA A 77 25.05 34.07 -8.87
C ALA A 77 23.76 33.40 -8.41
N LEU A 78 23.20 33.82 -7.26
CA LEU A 78 21.95 33.29 -6.72
C LEU A 78 20.77 33.53 -7.68
N LYS A 79 20.65 34.74 -8.24
CA LYS A 79 19.60 35.09 -9.21
C LYS A 79 19.70 34.21 -10.46
N LEU A 80 20.90 34.07 -11.02
CA LEU A 80 21.11 33.27 -12.23
C LEU A 80 20.92 31.77 -11.95
N SER A 81 21.41 31.26 -10.82
CA SER A 81 21.23 29.87 -10.41
C SER A 81 19.76 29.48 -10.31
N LYS A 82 18.92 30.37 -9.76
CA LYS A 82 17.46 30.17 -9.69
C LYS A 82 16.83 30.13 -11.09
N LYS A 83 17.22 31.03 -12.00
CA LYS A 83 16.75 31.02 -13.40
C LYS A 83 17.10 29.72 -14.12
N LEU A 84 18.28 29.16 -13.82
CA LEU A 84 18.79 27.92 -14.42
C LEU A 84 18.37 26.64 -13.67
N ASN A 85 17.64 26.74 -12.56
CA ASN A 85 17.37 25.62 -11.65
C ASN A 85 18.63 24.86 -11.20
N TYR A 86 19.75 25.55 -11.05
CA TYR A 86 21.04 24.97 -10.67
C TYR A 86 21.23 24.99 -9.15
N GLU A 87 20.77 23.93 -8.49
CA GLU A 87 20.72 23.82 -7.02
C GLU A 87 22.10 23.93 -6.34
N LYS A 88 23.16 23.37 -6.94
CA LYS A 88 24.53 23.51 -6.40
C LYS A 88 24.99 24.97 -6.43
N GLY A 89 24.68 25.70 -7.51
CA GLY A 89 24.94 27.13 -7.63
C GLY A 89 24.15 27.97 -6.61
N ILE A 90 22.89 27.61 -6.35
CA ILE A 90 22.07 28.24 -5.28
C ILE A 90 22.72 28.04 -3.91
N ALA A 91 23.15 26.81 -3.61
CA ALA A 91 23.77 26.49 -2.33
C ALA A 91 25.07 27.27 -2.13
N PHE A 92 25.93 27.31 -3.14
CA PHE A 92 27.20 28.03 -3.06
C PHE A 92 26.98 29.54 -2.97
N ALA A 93 26.08 30.11 -3.77
CA ALA A 93 25.76 31.54 -3.71
C ALA A 93 25.28 31.98 -2.32
N ASN A 94 24.40 31.20 -1.70
CA ASN A 94 23.99 31.47 -0.32
C ASN A 94 25.16 31.36 0.67
N ARG A 95 26.09 30.41 0.48
CA ARG A 95 27.30 30.31 1.33
C ARG A 95 28.17 31.55 1.20
N VAL A 96 28.42 32.02 -0.02
CA VAL A 96 29.20 33.23 -0.33
C VAL A 96 28.59 34.45 0.36
N ILE A 97 27.27 34.65 0.20
CA ILE A 97 26.55 35.75 0.85
C ILE A 97 26.64 35.63 2.38
N GLY A 98 26.48 34.42 2.91
CA GLY A 98 26.55 34.16 4.36
C GLY A 98 27.91 34.49 4.97
N VAL A 99 29.02 34.08 4.34
CA VAL A 99 30.37 34.41 4.84
C VAL A 99 30.69 35.89 4.73
N ALA A 100 30.14 36.58 3.74
CA ALA A 100 30.30 38.02 3.59
C ALA A 100 29.54 38.81 4.67
N PHE A 101 28.30 38.41 4.99
CA PHE A 101 27.58 38.99 6.13
C PHE A 101 28.29 38.72 7.45
N TRP A 102 28.85 37.53 7.63
CA TRP A 102 29.68 37.22 8.79
C TRP A 102 30.87 38.19 8.92
N ALA A 103 31.60 38.41 7.82
CA ALA A 103 32.73 39.35 7.78
C ALA A 103 32.32 40.81 8.10
N GLN A 104 31.10 41.21 7.74
CA GLN A 104 30.55 42.52 8.09
C GLN A 104 30.03 42.61 9.53
N GLY A 105 29.96 41.48 10.24
CA GLY A 105 29.43 41.40 11.60
C GLY A 105 27.92 41.18 11.68
N HIS A 106 27.22 41.00 10.57
CA HIS A 106 25.79 40.71 10.45
C HIS A 106 25.52 39.21 10.70
N GLN A 107 25.50 38.82 11.98
CA GLN A 107 25.48 37.40 12.38
C GLN A 107 24.15 36.70 12.03
N ASP A 108 23.02 37.39 12.16
CA ASP A 108 21.71 36.82 11.87
C ASP A 108 21.55 36.52 10.38
N GLU A 109 21.89 37.49 9.52
CA GLU A 109 21.89 37.30 8.08
C GLU A 109 22.88 36.20 7.67
N ALA A 110 24.08 36.18 8.27
CA ALA A 110 25.05 35.12 8.04
C ALA A 110 24.46 33.73 8.33
N LEU A 111 23.86 33.54 9.51
CA LEU A 111 23.22 32.27 9.88
C LEU A 111 22.06 31.90 8.95
N GLN A 112 21.21 32.86 8.58
CA GLN A 112 20.09 32.61 7.65
C GLN A 112 20.58 32.09 6.31
N TYR A 113 21.56 32.77 5.70
CA TYR A 113 22.12 32.37 4.41
C TYR A 113 22.91 31.06 4.49
N LEU A 114 23.68 30.83 5.57
CA LEU A 114 24.43 29.59 5.76
C LEU A 114 23.52 28.38 6.01
N ILE A 115 22.43 28.54 6.77
CA ILE A 115 21.43 27.48 6.99
C ILE A 115 20.69 27.18 5.68
N ALA A 116 20.31 28.20 4.91
CA ALA A 116 19.71 28.01 3.59
C ALA A 116 20.65 27.23 2.66
N SER A 117 21.93 27.63 2.60
CA SER A 117 22.98 26.92 1.86
C SER A 117 23.10 25.45 2.30
N GLN A 118 23.18 25.20 3.60
CA GLN A 118 23.29 23.86 4.16
C GLN A 118 22.10 22.98 3.78
N ASN A 119 20.87 23.52 3.84
CA ASN A 119 19.66 22.78 3.49
C ASN A 119 19.64 22.41 2.00
N THR A 120 20.07 23.31 1.12
CA THR A 120 20.21 23.01 -0.31
C THR A 120 21.28 21.95 -0.56
N TYR A 121 22.46 22.07 0.05
CA TYR A 121 23.50 21.03 -0.06
C TYR A 121 23.03 19.66 0.45
N LYS A 122 22.28 19.61 1.57
CA LYS A 122 21.64 18.38 2.06
C LYS A 122 20.67 17.78 1.04
N LYS A 123 19.83 18.60 0.41
CA LYS A 123 18.85 18.17 -0.61
C LYS A 123 19.55 17.50 -1.81
N ILE A 124 20.67 18.06 -2.26
CA ILE A 124 21.46 17.51 -3.39
C ILE A 124 22.51 16.48 -2.95
N LYS A 125 22.53 16.09 -1.67
CA LYS A 125 23.49 15.13 -1.09
C LYS A 125 24.97 15.52 -1.26
N ASP A 126 25.25 16.82 -1.41
CA ASP A 126 26.61 17.35 -1.47
C ASP A 126 27.18 17.44 -0.05
N THR A 127 27.92 16.40 0.30
CA THR A 127 28.44 16.22 1.65
C THR A 127 29.56 17.20 1.98
N GLU A 128 30.38 17.57 0.99
CA GLU A 128 31.43 18.57 1.16
C GLU A 128 30.83 19.96 1.39
N GLY A 129 29.83 20.36 0.59
CA GLY A 129 29.11 21.61 0.76
C GLY A 129 28.43 21.72 2.13
N VAL A 130 27.79 20.65 2.60
CA VAL A 130 27.25 20.59 3.97
C VAL A 130 28.36 20.79 5.00
N THR A 131 29.52 20.16 4.83
CA THR A 131 30.61 20.26 5.82
C THR A 131 31.23 21.65 5.85
N ASN A 132 31.41 22.30 4.70
CA ASN A 132 31.87 23.69 4.61
C ASN A 132 30.88 24.66 5.28
N THR A 133 29.57 24.47 5.12
CA THR A 133 28.58 25.31 5.83
C THR A 133 28.60 25.07 7.34
N ILE A 134 28.82 23.84 7.82
CA ILE A 134 29.02 23.54 9.25
C ILE A 134 30.23 24.31 9.81
N LEU A 135 31.36 24.32 9.09
CA LEU A 135 32.54 25.12 9.46
C LEU A 135 32.20 26.61 9.54
N ASN A 136 31.53 27.17 8.51
CA ASN A 136 31.18 28.59 8.49
C ASN A 136 30.20 28.96 9.61
N ILE A 137 29.22 28.10 9.92
CA ILE A 137 28.31 28.31 11.05
C ILE A 137 29.09 28.29 12.38
N GLY A 138 30.06 27.38 12.52
CA GLY A 138 30.96 27.37 13.69
C GLY A 138 31.75 28.67 13.85
N MET A 139 32.16 29.31 12.75
CA MET A 139 32.81 30.64 12.77
C MET A 139 31.89 31.74 13.27
N VAL A 140 30.62 31.76 12.84
CA VAL A 140 29.61 32.68 13.37
C VAL A 140 29.45 32.50 14.89
N TYR A 141 29.32 31.26 15.35
CA TYR A 141 29.22 30.97 16.80
C TYR A 141 30.48 31.36 17.59
N ALA A 142 31.67 31.25 16.99
CA ALA A 142 32.91 31.70 17.63
C ALA A 142 32.92 33.23 17.83
N ASP A 143 32.45 33.98 16.84
CA ASP A 143 32.36 35.44 16.90
C ASP A 143 31.25 35.95 17.82
N LEU A 144 30.23 35.13 18.07
CA LEU A 144 29.21 35.33 19.11
C LEU A 144 29.68 34.89 20.51
N GLU A 145 30.94 34.46 20.64
CA GLU A 145 31.55 33.93 21.86
C GLU A 145 30.83 32.69 22.45
N GLN A 146 30.01 32.03 21.64
CA GLN A 146 29.37 30.75 21.96
C GLN A 146 30.36 29.61 21.70
N TYR A 147 31.46 29.60 22.44
CA TYR A 147 32.61 28.73 22.19
C TYR A 147 32.25 27.24 22.23
N ASP A 148 31.40 26.80 23.14
CA ASP A 148 30.99 25.39 23.22
C ASP A 148 30.18 24.97 21.98
N LYS A 149 29.26 25.81 21.51
CA LYS A 149 28.53 25.57 20.26
C LYS A 149 29.49 25.56 19.08
N SER A 150 30.38 26.54 18.98
CA SER A 150 31.38 26.63 17.92
C SER A 150 32.27 25.38 17.86
N LEU A 151 32.82 24.93 18.99
CA LEU A 151 33.64 23.72 19.08
C LEU A 151 32.85 22.46 18.71
N ASN A 152 31.55 22.39 19.03
CA ASN A 152 30.69 21.30 18.56
C ASN A 152 30.57 21.26 17.03
N TYR A 153 30.34 22.41 16.39
CA TYR A 153 30.32 22.52 14.92
C TYR A 153 31.68 22.18 14.31
N TYR A 154 32.78 22.69 14.88
CA TYR A 154 34.13 22.39 14.40
C TYR A 154 34.49 20.91 14.52
N ASN A 155 34.15 20.25 15.63
CA ASN A 155 34.38 18.82 15.78
C ASN A 155 33.60 18.00 14.74
N LYS A 156 32.32 18.35 14.49
CA LYS A 156 31.52 17.73 13.42
C LYS A 156 32.16 17.95 12.04
N ALA A 157 32.63 19.16 11.77
CA ALA A 157 33.30 19.49 10.51
C ALA A 157 34.59 18.69 10.34
N VAL A 158 35.45 18.62 11.38
CA VAL A 158 36.71 17.86 11.37
C VAL A 158 36.47 16.39 11.08
N GLN A 159 35.56 15.74 11.82
CA GLN A 159 35.24 14.32 11.61
C GLN A 159 34.82 14.06 10.17
N LYS A 160 34.01 14.97 9.62
CA LYS A 160 33.50 14.80 8.27
C LYS A 160 34.53 15.12 7.19
N PHE A 161 35.34 16.17 7.35
CA PHE A 161 36.45 16.47 6.45
C PHE A 161 37.50 15.35 6.44
N MET A 162 37.78 14.71 7.59
CA MET A 162 38.62 13.51 7.65
C MET A 162 38.02 12.36 6.82
N SER A 163 36.71 12.11 6.92
CA SER A 163 36.04 11.07 6.11
C SER A 163 36.01 11.37 4.60
N LEU A 164 36.25 12.63 4.22
CA LEU A 164 36.33 13.10 2.83
C LEU A 164 37.77 13.29 2.36
N GLU A 165 38.76 12.97 3.21
CA GLU A 165 40.20 13.16 2.94
C GLU A 165 40.59 14.63 2.67
N LEU A 166 39.76 15.60 3.11
CA LEU A 166 39.99 17.03 2.94
C LEU A 166 40.90 17.59 4.06
N THR A 167 42.15 17.13 4.09
CA THR A 167 43.13 17.47 5.15
C THR A 167 43.38 18.97 5.28
N GLY A 168 43.37 19.72 4.18
CA GLY A 168 43.49 21.18 4.21
C GLY A 168 42.37 21.86 5.00
N ARG A 169 41.13 21.37 4.87
CA ARG A 169 39.97 21.87 5.62
C ARG A 169 40.03 21.48 7.11
N VAL A 170 40.57 20.31 7.42
CA VAL A 170 40.87 19.90 8.81
C VAL A 170 41.84 20.89 9.45
N ALA A 171 42.94 21.22 8.77
CA ALA A 171 43.94 22.17 9.25
C ALA A 171 43.37 23.58 9.45
N THR A 172 42.57 24.08 8.52
CA THR A 172 41.86 25.37 8.69
C THR A 172 40.98 25.34 9.93
N THR A 173 40.25 24.24 10.15
CA THR A 173 39.36 24.09 11.32
C THR A 173 40.16 24.04 12.63
N PHE A 174 41.31 23.36 12.64
CA PHE A 174 42.24 23.35 13.78
C PHE A 174 42.78 24.74 14.10
N THR A 175 43.09 25.58 13.11
CA THR A 175 43.48 26.98 13.34
C THR A 175 42.36 27.78 14.04
N LYS A 176 41.10 27.56 13.65
CA LYS A 176 39.95 28.21 14.32
C LYS A 176 39.75 27.70 15.75
N MET A 177 39.85 26.38 15.98
CA MET A 177 39.81 25.79 17.33
C MET A 177 40.95 26.31 18.22
N GLY A 178 42.18 26.38 17.69
CA GLY A 178 43.33 26.92 18.40
C GLY A 178 43.14 28.37 18.81
N THR A 179 42.48 29.17 17.98
CA THR A 179 42.11 30.57 18.32
C THR A 179 41.13 30.63 19.49
N ILE A 180 40.10 29.77 19.51
CA ILE A 180 39.17 29.68 20.65
C ILE A 180 39.90 29.30 21.94
N PHE A 181 40.79 28.30 21.89
CA PHE A 181 41.54 27.87 23.06
C PHE A 181 42.52 28.95 23.57
N ILE A 182 43.10 29.79 22.70
CA ILE A 182 43.87 30.98 23.11
C ILE A 182 42.97 31.96 23.90
N ASN A 183 41.74 32.19 23.43
CA ASN A 183 40.81 33.12 24.08
C ASN A 183 40.29 32.59 25.43
N GLN A 184 40.21 31.27 25.58
CA GLN A 184 39.87 30.60 26.84
C GLN A 184 41.08 30.39 27.77
N ASP A 185 42.26 30.92 27.44
CA ASP A 185 43.53 30.69 28.15
C ASP A 185 43.94 29.20 28.29
N ARG A 186 43.42 28.33 27.42
CA ARG A 186 43.75 26.89 27.31
C ARG A 186 44.96 26.69 26.39
N ILE A 187 46.11 27.18 26.85
CA ILE A 187 47.32 27.36 26.03
C ILE A 187 47.88 26.06 25.43
N GLU A 188 47.93 24.96 26.19
CA GLU A 188 48.53 23.71 25.68
C GLU A 188 47.65 23.04 24.61
N GLU A 189 46.32 23.14 24.76
CA GLU A 189 45.38 22.66 23.75
C GLU A 189 45.47 23.50 22.48
N ALA A 190 45.50 24.83 22.62
CA ALA A 190 45.73 25.73 21.50
C ALA A 190 47.02 25.37 20.73
N LYS A 191 48.12 25.16 21.46
CA LYS A 191 49.42 24.80 20.87
C LYS A 191 49.33 23.50 20.06
N LYS A 192 48.67 22.46 20.60
CA LYS A 192 48.48 21.18 19.89
C LYS A 192 47.74 21.37 18.57
N TYR A 193 46.59 22.04 18.59
CA TYR A 193 45.81 22.27 17.37
C TYR A 193 46.54 23.14 16.36
N LEU A 194 47.22 24.19 16.80
CA LEU A 194 47.96 25.09 15.90
C LEU A 194 49.19 24.44 15.27
N ASN A 195 49.93 23.61 16.01
CA ASN A 195 51.06 22.86 15.45
C ASN A 195 50.60 21.85 14.40
N ASN A 196 49.52 21.10 14.68
CA ASN A 196 48.94 20.18 13.71
C ASN A 196 48.45 20.92 12.45
N ALA A 197 47.79 22.07 12.63
CA ALA A 197 47.34 22.89 11.50
C ALA A 197 48.54 23.38 10.67
N LEU A 198 49.59 23.87 11.31
CA LEU A 198 50.80 24.37 10.66
C LEU A 198 51.50 23.27 9.85
N GLU A 199 51.64 22.08 10.42
CA GLU A 199 52.25 20.92 9.75
C GLU A 199 51.48 20.55 8.48
N ILE A 200 50.15 20.41 8.59
CA ILE A 200 49.30 20.05 7.44
C ILE A 200 49.29 21.16 6.39
N HIS A 201 49.18 22.42 6.79
CA HIS A 201 49.23 23.55 5.86
C HIS A 201 50.57 23.64 5.12
N THR A 202 51.68 23.31 5.80
CA THR A 202 53.01 23.26 5.19
C THR A 202 53.12 22.10 4.20
N LYS A 203 52.66 20.89 4.56
CA LYS A 203 52.61 19.75 3.63
C LYS A 203 51.78 20.06 2.37
N ASN A 204 50.68 20.81 2.53
CA ASN A 204 49.79 21.18 1.43
C ASN A 204 50.21 22.46 0.70
N ASN A 205 51.35 23.07 1.07
CA ASN A 205 51.81 24.36 0.52
C ASN A 205 50.76 25.49 0.57
N PHE A 206 49.88 25.48 1.57
CA PHE A 206 48.81 26.47 1.68
C PHE A 206 49.30 27.72 2.45
N MET A 207 49.90 28.66 1.71
CA MET A 207 50.60 29.83 2.28
C MET A 207 49.75 30.65 3.25
N TYR A 208 48.47 30.89 2.93
CA TYR A 208 47.57 31.62 3.83
C TYR A 208 47.37 30.90 5.16
N GLY A 209 47.10 29.59 5.14
CA GLY A 209 46.96 28.79 6.37
C GLY A 209 48.25 28.72 7.18
N ILE A 210 49.42 28.68 6.53
CA ILE A 210 50.72 28.74 7.21
C ILE A 210 50.89 30.10 7.90
N ALA A 211 50.62 31.20 7.20
CA ALA A 211 50.72 32.56 7.74
C ALA A 211 49.79 32.77 8.94
N GLU A 212 48.53 32.32 8.83
CA GLU A 212 47.54 32.42 9.91
C GLU A 212 47.97 31.58 11.13
N ALA A 213 48.39 30.33 10.94
CA ALA A 213 48.84 29.46 12.03
C ALA A 213 50.06 30.06 12.76
N HIS A 214 51.02 30.62 12.02
CA HIS A 214 52.15 31.34 12.59
C HIS A 214 51.72 32.59 13.37
N ASN A 215 50.78 33.40 12.88
CA ASN A 215 50.25 34.55 13.63
C ASN A 215 49.67 34.11 14.99
N ARG A 216 48.85 33.05 14.99
CA ARG A 216 48.23 32.52 16.20
C ARG A 216 49.24 31.92 17.17
N LEU A 217 50.25 31.20 16.68
CA LEU A 217 51.37 30.73 17.51
C LEU A 217 52.17 31.89 18.11
N GLY A 218 52.39 32.96 17.34
CA GLY A 218 53.01 34.18 17.84
C GLY A 218 52.26 34.78 19.04
N LEU A 219 50.95 34.96 18.91
CA LEU A 219 50.09 35.42 20.01
C LEU A 219 50.12 34.47 21.21
N LEU A 220 50.09 33.16 20.97
CA LEU A 220 50.18 32.14 22.01
C LEU A 220 51.49 32.26 22.80
N TYR A 221 52.63 32.39 22.12
CA TYR A 221 53.92 32.50 22.77
C TYR A 221 54.12 33.83 23.51
N ILE A 222 53.48 34.94 23.07
CA ILE A 222 53.40 36.17 23.87
C ILE A 222 52.69 35.89 25.20
N LYS A 223 51.55 35.18 25.20
CA LYS A 223 50.84 34.82 26.44
C LYS A 223 51.67 33.91 27.35
N LYS A 224 52.52 33.05 26.79
CA LYS A 224 53.49 32.23 27.54
C LYS A 224 54.73 32.99 28.02
N ASN A 225 54.85 34.29 27.71
CA ASN A 225 56.05 35.09 27.95
C ASN A 225 57.32 34.54 27.26
N GLN A 226 57.16 33.81 26.15
CA GLN A 226 58.25 33.20 25.36
C GLN A 226 58.56 34.07 24.14
N ARG A 227 59.22 35.20 24.37
CA ARG A 227 59.39 36.29 23.40
C ARG A 227 60.15 35.89 22.13
N THR A 228 61.23 35.13 22.24
CA THR A 228 62.01 34.65 21.06
C THR A 228 61.17 33.79 20.12
N GLN A 229 60.36 32.88 20.67
CA GLN A 229 59.46 32.04 19.88
C GLN A 229 58.35 32.88 19.26
N ALA A 230 57.78 33.81 20.02
CA ALA A 230 56.77 34.72 19.50
C ALA A 230 57.29 35.54 18.31
N TYR A 231 58.50 36.10 18.43
CA TYR A 231 59.16 36.85 17.36
C TYR A 231 59.35 35.99 16.11
N TYR A 232 59.87 34.76 16.25
CA TYR A 232 60.02 33.83 15.14
C TYR A 232 58.70 33.61 14.40
N HIS A 233 57.63 33.29 15.13
CA HIS A 233 56.34 33.00 14.53
C HIS A 233 55.72 34.24 13.87
N ILE A 234 55.78 35.41 14.50
CA ILE A 234 55.27 36.66 13.91
C ILE A 234 56.05 37.04 12.66
N HIS A 235 57.38 36.95 12.67
CA HIS A 235 58.19 37.27 11.50
C HIS A 235 57.90 36.32 10.33
N ARG A 236 57.73 35.01 10.58
CA ARG A 236 57.32 34.05 9.55
C ARG A 236 55.94 34.36 9.00
N SER A 237 54.99 34.72 9.87
CA SER A 237 53.66 35.17 9.45
C SER A 237 53.72 36.43 8.60
N MET A 238 54.56 37.42 8.95
CA MET A 238 54.72 38.65 8.17
C MET A 238 55.31 38.39 6.79
N LEU A 239 56.39 37.60 6.70
CA LEU A 239 57.02 37.27 5.42
C LEU A 239 56.02 36.63 4.44
N LEU A 240 55.23 35.67 4.92
CA LEU A 240 54.21 35.00 4.12
C LEU A 240 53.02 35.93 3.85
N GLY A 241 52.60 36.71 4.85
CA GLY A 241 51.53 37.69 4.74
C GLY A 241 51.82 38.77 3.70
N GLU A 242 53.07 39.20 3.56
CA GLU A 242 53.51 40.12 2.51
C GLU A 242 53.46 39.48 1.11
N GLN A 243 53.73 38.17 1.01
CA GLN A 243 53.63 37.45 -0.26
C GLN A 243 52.19 37.23 -0.71
N ILE A 244 51.24 37.06 0.22
CA ILE A 244 49.82 36.76 -0.10
C ILE A 244 48.88 37.95 0.10
N LEU A 245 49.42 39.10 0.48
CA LEU A 245 48.68 40.35 0.73
C LEU A 245 47.67 40.28 1.85
N ASP A 246 47.96 39.53 2.90
CA ASP A 246 47.09 39.42 4.06
C ASP A 246 47.12 40.72 4.88
N ILE A 247 46.30 41.71 4.50
CA ILE A 247 46.26 43.03 5.14
C ILE A 247 45.91 42.90 6.63
N ASP A 248 44.95 42.04 6.96
CA ASP A 248 44.46 41.84 8.33
C ASP A 248 45.51 41.17 9.20
N GLY A 249 46.10 40.08 8.71
CA GLY A 249 47.18 39.36 9.39
C GLY A 249 48.41 40.23 9.54
N LEU A 250 48.83 40.98 8.51
CA LEU A 250 49.94 41.93 8.60
C LEU A 250 49.67 43.03 9.63
N THR A 251 48.45 43.58 9.65
CA THR A 251 48.05 44.59 10.65
C THR A 251 48.17 44.02 12.06
N SER A 252 47.66 42.81 12.28
CA SER A 252 47.80 42.11 13.56
C SER A 252 49.27 41.88 13.91
N ASN A 253 50.08 41.42 12.97
CA ASN A 253 51.50 41.14 13.17
C ASN A 253 52.30 42.39 13.54
N TYR A 254 52.05 43.55 12.92
CA TYR A 254 52.70 44.82 13.30
C TYR A 254 52.41 45.18 14.76
N ILE A 255 51.17 44.97 15.23
CA ILE A 255 50.77 45.26 16.62
C ILE A 255 51.46 44.28 17.58
N LEU A 256 51.45 42.98 17.25
CA LEU A 256 52.10 41.96 18.07
C LEU A 256 53.63 42.13 18.12
N LEU A 257 54.25 42.51 17.00
CA LEU A 257 55.67 42.82 16.94
C LEU A 257 56.02 44.04 17.80
N GLY A 258 55.22 45.11 17.67
CA GLY A 258 55.39 46.31 18.50
C GLY A 258 55.23 46.02 19.99
N LYS A 259 54.33 45.11 20.37
CA LYS A 259 54.22 44.60 21.74
C LYS A 259 55.48 43.86 22.20
N ILE A 260 56.04 42.98 21.38
CA ILE A 260 57.29 42.26 21.73
C ILE A 260 58.43 43.25 21.97
N GLN A 261 58.63 44.18 21.04
CA GLN A 261 59.67 45.21 21.14
C GLN A 261 59.49 46.09 22.38
N ARG A 262 58.25 46.45 22.70
CA ARG A 262 57.93 47.18 23.93
C ARG A 262 58.32 46.38 25.19
N LEU A 263 58.07 45.08 25.20
CA LEU A 263 58.47 44.19 26.30
C LEU A 263 60.00 44.00 26.35
N ASP A 264 60.68 44.08 25.21
CA ASP A 264 62.14 44.06 25.09
C ASP A 264 62.80 45.42 25.37
N ASN A 265 62.00 46.43 25.74
CA ASN A 265 62.44 47.80 26.00
C ASN A 265 63.03 48.54 24.78
N ASP A 266 62.76 48.05 23.56
CA ASP A 266 63.04 48.74 22.30
C ASP A 266 61.88 49.67 21.94
N LEU A 267 61.79 50.79 22.67
CA LEU A 267 60.62 51.66 22.66
C LEU A 267 60.42 52.39 21.32
N GLU A 268 61.50 52.73 20.62
CA GLU A 268 61.43 53.43 19.32
C GLU A 268 60.87 52.49 18.23
N LEU A 269 61.39 51.26 18.15
CA LEU A 269 60.92 50.29 17.17
C LEU A 269 59.49 49.83 17.47
N ALA A 270 59.16 49.68 18.76
CA ALA A 270 57.81 49.44 19.22
C ALA A 270 56.85 50.53 18.75
N GLU A 271 57.19 51.80 18.95
CA GLU A 271 56.38 52.94 18.52
C GLU A 271 56.13 52.90 17.01
N LYS A 272 57.18 52.70 16.22
CA LYS A 272 57.10 52.63 14.76
C LYS A 272 56.14 51.53 14.28
N ASN A 273 56.27 50.32 14.82
CA ASN A 273 55.43 49.19 14.41
C ASN A 273 53.99 49.33 14.91
N LEU A 274 53.78 49.80 16.14
CA LEU A 274 52.44 50.06 16.68
C LEU A 274 51.70 51.14 15.88
N ASN A 275 52.38 52.24 15.50
CA ASN A 275 51.78 53.28 14.67
C ASN A 275 51.48 52.80 13.25
N LYS A 276 52.35 51.97 12.66
CA LYS A 276 52.10 51.33 11.35
C LYS A 276 50.88 50.41 11.41
N GLY A 277 50.78 49.58 12.46
CA GLY A 277 49.63 48.73 12.74
C GLY A 277 48.35 49.55 12.95
N LEU A 278 48.38 50.60 13.76
CA LEU A 278 47.24 51.49 14.01
C LEU A 278 46.74 52.16 12.71
N LYS A 279 47.66 52.69 11.89
CA LYS A 279 47.31 53.32 10.61
C LYS A 279 46.62 52.33 9.67
N LYS A 280 47.16 51.10 9.55
CA LYS A 280 46.53 50.05 8.75
C LYS A 280 45.18 49.63 9.30
N ALA A 281 45.05 49.49 10.62
CA ALA A 281 43.78 49.13 11.25
C ALA A 281 42.69 50.18 10.96
N LYS A 282 43.01 51.48 11.07
CA LYS A 282 42.09 52.57 10.74
C LYS A 282 41.69 52.57 9.27
N ASN A 283 42.68 52.47 8.36
CA ASN A 283 42.43 52.50 6.92
C ASN A 283 41.56 51.34 6.41
N ASN A 284 41.61 50.19 7.11
CA ASN A 284 40.85 48.99 6.74
C ASN A 284 39.68 48.73 7.70
N HIS A 285 39.31 49.69 8.55
CA HIS A 285 38.20 49.60 9.50
C HIS A 285 38.26 48.38 10.46
N LEU A 286 39.47 47.95 10.81
CA LEU A 286 39.74 46.79 11.67
C LEU A 286 39.67 47.18 13.16
N LYS A 287 38.46 47.37 13.69
CA LYS A 287 38.22 47.88 15.06
C LYS A 287 38.91 47.07 16.16
N LYS A 288 38.96 45.73 16.06
CA LYS A 288 39.62 44.87 17.07
C LYS A 288 41.14 45.12 17.11
N GLN A 289 41.77 45.27 15.95
CA GLN A 289 43.18 45.59 15.81
C GLN A 289 43.46 47.03 16.23
N GLU A 290 42.58 47.99 15.90
CA GLU A 290 42.69 49.37 16.37
C GLU A 290 42.66 49.43 17.91
N LEU A 291 41.75 48.70 18.54
CA LEU A 291 41.67 48.59 20.01
C LEU A 291 42.95 48.01 20.61
N ALA A 292 43.49 46.95 20.00
CA ALA A 292 44.75 46.33 20.43
C ALA A 292 45.94 47.29 20.29
N ALA A 293 46.01 48.06 19.21
CA ALA A 293 47.05 49.06 19.00
C ALA A 293 46.98 50.18 20.05
N TYR A 294 45.79 50.73 20.34
CA TYR A 294 45.63 51.73 21.40
C TYR A 294 46.03 51.20 22.77
N LYS A 295 45.69 49.94 23.07
CA LYS A 295 46.11 49.30 24.32
C LYS A 295 47.62 49.28 24.46
N GLU A 296 48.34 48.83 23.43
CA GLU A 296 49.81 48.72 23.50
C GLU A 296 50.50 50.10 23.41
N LEU A 297 49.96 51.06 22.65
CA LEU A 297 50.46 52.44 22.61
C LEU A 297 50.30 53.15 23.96
N LYS A 298 49.18 52.94 24.66
CA LYS A 298 48.99 53.44 26.03
C LYS A 298 50.08 52.91 26.97
N GLU A 299 50.35 51.60 26.93
CA GLU A 299 51.39 51.00 27.78
C GLU A 299 52.80 51.44 27.38
N LEU A 300 53.04 51.68 26.09
CA LEU A 300 54.30 52.24 25.59
C LEU A 300 54.55 53.65 26.16
N ARG A 301 53.55 54.54 26.09
CA ARG A 301 53.67 55.91 26.61
C ARG A 301 53.90 55.95 28.12
N LYS A 302 53.32 55.01 28.88
CA LYS A 302 53.62 54.86 30.31
C LYS A 302 55.10 54.49 30.54
N GLN A 303 55.65 53.57 29.74
CA GLN A 303 57.06 53.18 29.86
C GLN A 303 58.04 54.28 29.43
N GLN A 304 57.63 55.13 28.48
CA GLN A 304 58.38 56.34 28.09
C GLN A 304 58.25 57.49 29.11
N ASN A 305 57.48 57.30 30.19
CA ASN A 305 57.18 58.32 31.18
C ASN A 305 56.46 59.56 30.59
N GLU A 306 55.57 59.34 29.62
CA GLU A 306 54.75 60.37 28.95
C GLU A 306 53.26 60.22 29.34
N PRO A 307 52.86 60.57 30.59
CA PRO A 307 51.52 60.29 31.11
C PRO A 307 50.39 61.00 30.35
N GLU A 308 50.65 62.20 29.83
CA GLU A 308 49.68 62.97 29.04
C GLU A 308 49.32 62.25 27.73
N LYS A 309 50.32 61.75 26.99
CA LYS A 309 50.08 60.96 25.77
C LYS A 309 49.47 59.59 26.10
N ALA A 310 49.84 58.99 27.23
CA ALA A 310 49.21 57.76 27.70
C ALA A 310 47.71 57.96 27.97
N LEU A 311 47.32 59.11 28.54
CA LEU A 311 45.92 59.47 28.78
C LEU A 311 45.14 59.57 27.47
N VAL A 312 45.69 60.23 26.45
CA VAL A 312 45.06 60.33 25.12
C VAL A 312 44.75 58.93 24.54
N PHE A 313 45.73 58.02 24.56
CA PHE A 313 45.49 56.65 24.09
C PHE A 313 44.55 55.86 25.01
N SER A 314 44.51 56.17 26.30
CA SER A 314 43.55 55.60 27.24
C SER A 314 42.12 55.99 26.89
N ASP A 315 41.88 57.27 26.58
CA ASP A 315 40.55 57.78 26.21
C ASP A 315 40.09 57.18 24.88
N LEU A 316 40.98 57.11 23.89
CA LEU A 316 40.72 56.45 22.61
C LEU A 316 40.41 54.96 22.79
N TYR A 317 41.16 54.28 23.65
CA TYR A 317 40.93 52.88 23.99
C TYR A 317 39.56 52.67 24.65
N ILE A 318 39.21 53.48 25.66
CA ILE A 318 37.93 53.37 26.38
C ILE A 318 36.77 53.62 25.41
N LYS A 319 36.82 54.71 24.64
CA LYS A 319 35.78 55.05 23.66
C LYS A 319 35.56 53.93 22.64
N LEU A 320 36.63 53.35 22.12
CA LEU A 320 36.53 52.25 21.16
C LEU A 320 36.09 50.94 21.81
N LYS A 321 36.56 50.65 23.04
CA LYS A 321 36.14 49.48 23.82
C LYS A 321 34.63 49.51 24.07
N ASP A 322 34.10 50.65 24.48
CA ASP A 322 32.66 50.82 24.74
C ASP A 322 31.85 50.67 23.45
N SER A 323 32.36 51.21 22.33
CA SER A 323 31.74 51.01 21.01
C SER A 323 31.71 49.54 20.59
N ILE A 324 32.81 48.81 20.79
CA ILE A 324 32.89 47.37 20.48
C ILE A 324 31.98 46.57 21.42
N PHE A 325 31.99 46.85 22.72
CA PHE A 325 31.14 46.19 23.71
C PHE A 325 29.65 46.37 23.41
N ASN A 326 29.23 47.60 23.07
CA ASN A 326 27.84 47.86 22.65
C ASN A 326 27.48 47.07 21.40
N MET A 327 28.40 46.98 20.42
CA MET A 327 28.20 46.17 19.21
C MET A 327 28.11 44.67 19.53
N GLU A 328 28.96 44.14 20.41
CA GLU A 328 28.93 42.74 20.86
C GLU A 328 27.64 42.40 21.61
N LYS A 329 27.19 43.29 22.50
CA LYS A 329 25.89 43.15 23.18
C LYS A 329 24.73 43.14 22.20
N SER A 330 24.74 44.03 21.20
CA SER A 330 23.73 44.02 20.13
C SER A 330 23.75 42.72 19.33
N LYS A 331 24.94 42.17 19.02
CA LYS A 331 25.06 40.86 18.37
C LYS A 331 24.49 39.72 19.23
N GLN A 332 24.72 39.75 20.54
CA GLN A 332 24.16 38.75 21.47
C GLN A 332 22.64 38.84 21.57
N ILE A 333 22.07 40.04 21.59
CA ILE A 333 20.61 40.24 21.57
C ILE A 333 20.02 39.69 20.27
N ALA A 334 20.58 40.09 19.13
CA ALA A 334 20.19 39.61 17.81
C ALA A 334 20.24 38.07 17.73
N TYR A 335 21.33 37.48 18.24
CA TYR A 335 21.47 36.03 18.36
C TYR A 335 20.36 35.37 19.20
N LEU A 336 20.03 35.93 20.37
CA LEU A 336 18.97 35.39 21.23
C LEU A 336 17.59 35.49 20.55
N GLU A 337 17.34 36.59 19.83
CA GLU A 337 16.12 36.76 19.03
C GLU A 337 16.07 35.73 17.89
N PHE A 338 17.18 35.53 17.18
CA PHE A 338 17.31 34.54 16.12
C PHE A 338 17.07 33.11 16.64
N GLU A 339 17.68 32.71 17.75
CA GLU A 339 17.45 31.40 18.38
C GLU A 339 16.00 31.22 18.80
N ASN A 340 15.37 32.25 19.37
CA ASN A 340 13.96 32.20 19.74
C ASN A 340 13.07 32.01 18.50
N GLN A 341 13.35 32.75 17.42
CA GLN A 341 12.65 32.58 16.14
C GLN A 341 12.87 31.18 15.56
N LEU A 342 14.08 30.64 15.65
CA LEU A 342 14.41 29.29 15.20
C LEU A 342 13.62 28.25 16.00
N GLN A 343 13.62 28.33 17.32
CA GLN A 343 12.86 27.43 18.19
C GLN A 343 11.34 27.49 17.92
N LYS A 344 10.79 28.68 17.68
CA LYS A 344 9.38 28.83 17.30
C LYS A 344 9.07 28.11 15.98
N LYS A 345 9.92 28.29 14.96
CA LYS A 345 9.78 27.61 13.67
C LYS A 345 9.94 26.09 13.79
N GLU A 346 10.87 25.61 14.62
CA GLU A 346 11.05 24.17 14.86
C GLU A 346 9.80 23.55 15.51
N LYS A 347 9.20 24.23 16.50
CA LYS A 347 7.93 23.82 17.13
C LYS A 347 6.79 23.78 16.11
N GLU A 348 6.70 24.80 15.25
CA GLU A 348 5.68 24.86 14.18
C GLU A 348 5.85 23.71 13.19
N VAL A 349 7.07 23.44 12.72
CA VAL A 349 7.37 22.30 11.84
C VAL A 349 7.03 20.97 12.50
N GLN A 350 7.30 20.82 13.81
CA GLN A 350 6.94 19.61 14.55
C GLN A 350 5.42 19.43 14.66
N LEU A 351 4.68 20.52 14.90
CA LEU A 351 3.22 20.52 14.90
C LEU A 351 2.66 20.13 13.53
N LEU A 352 3.19 20.70 12.45
CA LEU A 352 2.79 20.38 11.08
C LEU A 352 3.04 18.90 10.74
N LYS A 353 4.21 18.35 11.11
CA LYS A 353 4.51 16.92 10.94
C LYS A 353 3.55 16.03 11.72
N THR A 354 3.14 16.47 12.91
CA THR A 354 2.17 15.73 13.73
C THR A 354 0.78 15.76 13.08
N LYS A 355 0.36 16.92 12.58
CA LYS A 355 -0.88 17.07 11.82
C LYS A 355 -0.88 16.20 10.56
N GLU A 356 0.21 16.19 9.79
CA GLU A 356 0.35 15.35 8.60
C GLU A 356 0.21 13.85 8.93
N LYS A 357 0.77 13.40 10.06
CA LYS A 357 0.59 12.02 10.54
C LYS A 357 -0.86 11.72 10.91
N ILE A 358 -1.54 12.66 11.57
CA ILE A 358 -2.98 12.52 11.91
C ILE A 358 -3.81 12.46 10.63
N ASP A 359 -3.57 13.33 9.66
CA ASP A 359 -4.28 13.34 8.38
C ASP A 359 -4.10 12.01 7.63
N LYS A 360 -2.89 11.43 7.65
CA LYS A 360 -2.63 10.08 7.12
C LYS A 360 -3.42 9.00 7.84
N LEU A 361 -3.51 9.05 9.17
CA LEU A 361 -4.32 8.11 9.96
C LEU A 361 -5.80 8.22 9.64
N ILE A 362 -6.33 9.44 9.54
CA ILE A 362 -7.73 9.68 9.13
C ILE A 362 -7.97 9.08 7.75
N ASN A 363 -7.08 9.31 6.78
CA ASN A 363 -7.21 8.73 5.45
C ASN A 363 -7.20 7.20 5.48
N TYR A 364 -6.36 6.55 6.29
CA TYR A 364 -6.39 5.09 6.45
C TYR A 364 -7.72 4.60 7.05
N ILE A 365 -8.23 5.27 8.08
CA ILE A 365 -9.52 4.94 8.70
C ILE A 365 -10.65 5.07 7.69
N LEU A 366 -10.66 6.13 6.88
CA LEU A 366 -11.65 6.31 5.81
C LEU A 366 -11.59 5.20 4.76
N ILE A 367 -10.38 4.83 4.30
CA ILE A 367 -10.20 3.73 3.33
C ILE A 367 -10.70 2.41 3.91
N ILE A 368 -10.34 2.10 5.16
CA ILE A 368 -10.80 0.89 5.86
C ILE A 368 -12.33 0.91 6.00
N GLY A 369 -12.91 2.05 6.37
CA GLY A 369 -14.35 2.24 6.48
C GLY A 369 -15.08 1.97 5.15
N ILE A 370 -14.56 2.48 4.04
CA ILE A 370 -15.11 2.22 2.69
C ILE A 370 -15.05 0.73 2.36
N ILE A 371 -13.92 0.05 2.66
CA ILE A 371 -13.77 -1.40 2.43
C ILE A 371 -14.81 -2.18 3.24
N ILE A 372 -15.03 -1.82 4.50
CA ILE A 372 -16.04 -2.47 5.37
C ILE A 372 -17.44 -2.25 4.80
N ILE A 373 -17.78 -1.04 4.35
CA ILE A 373 -19.09 -0.75 3.73
C ILE A 373 -19.29 -1.59 2.46
N LEU A 374 -18.28 -1.68 1.59
CA LEU A 374 -18.34 -2.52 0.39
C LEU A 374 -18.50 -4.01 0.73
N LEU A 375 -17.83 -4.48 1.79
CA LEU A 375 -17.99 -5.85 2.29
C LEU A 375 -19.42 -6.10 2.79
N ILE A 376 -20.01 -5.16 3.54
CA ILE A 376 -21.40 -5.25 4.01
C ILE A 376 -22.36 -5.28 2.82
N ILE A 377 -22.19 -4.39 1.84
CA ILE A 377 -23.01 -4.36 0.61
C ILE A 377 -22.90 -5.70 -0.13
N TYR A 378 -21.69 -6.25 -0.26
CA TYR A 378 -21.46 -7.56 -0.87
C TYR A 378 -22.18 -8.69 -0.12
N ILE A 379 -22.11 -8.71 1.21
CA ILE A 379 -22.79 -9.71 2.05
C ILE A 379 -24.31 -9.59 1.89
N VAL A 380 -24.87 -8.38 1.93
CA VAL A 380 -26.32 -8.14 1.73
C VAL A 380 -26.75 -8.58 0.34
N PHE A 381 -26.00 -8.21 -0.70
CA PHE A 381 -26.28 -8.63 -2.08
C PHE A 381 -26.25 -10.15 -2.24
N LYS A 382 -25.27 -10.81 -1.62
CA LYS A 382 -25.17 -12.28 -1.61
C LYS A 382 -26.35 -12.92 -0.88
N SER A 383 -26.78 -12.35 0.26
CA SER A 383 -27.98 -12.81 0.98
C SER A 383 -29.22 -12.69 0.10
N PHE A 384 -29.43 -11.50 -0.48
CA PHE A 384 -30.58 -11.23 -1.33
C PHE A 384 -30.66 -12.16 -2.55
N LYS A 385 -29.50 -12.46 -3.18
CA LYS A 385 -29.42 -13.44 -4.27
C LYS A 385 -29.81 -14.83 -3.80
N LYS A 386 -29.32 -15.27 -2.64
CA LYS A 386 -29.65 -16.57 -2.04
C LYS A 386 -31.14 -16.68 -1.71
N ASP A 387 -31.73 -15.63 -1.15
CA ASP A 387 -33.16 -15.60 -0.80
C ASP A 387 -34.04 -15.69 -2.06
N LYS A 388 -33.65 -15.02 -3.14
CA LYS A 388 -34.32 -15.13 -4.45
C LYS A 388 -34.23 -16.55 -5.04
N GLU A 389 -33.06 -17.19 -4.96
CA GLU A 389 -32.87 -18.59 -5.39
C GLU A 389 -33.71 -19.55 -4.56
N LEU A 390 -33.81 -19.32 -3.24
CA LEU A 390 -34.64 -20.13 -2.35
C LEU A 390 -36.13 -20.01 -2.69
N LEU A 391 -36.62 -18.78 -2.91
CA LEU A 391 -38.00 -18.53 -3.29
C LEU A 391 -38.38 -19.21 -4.62
N GLN A 392 -37.47 -19.20 -5.60
CA GLN A 392 -37.69 -19.93 -6.86
C GLN A 392 -37.80 -21.44 -6.65
N LYS A 393 -36.96 -22.01 -5.77
CA LYS A 393 -37.05 -23.44 -5.42
C LYS A 393 -38.36 -23.77 -4.71
N ASP A 394 -38.82 -22.93 -3.79
CA ASP A 394 -40.09 -23.13 -3.09
C ASP A 394 -41.28 -23.09 -4.05
N GLN A 395 -41.26 -22.18 -5.04
CA GLN A 395 -42.28 -22.13 -6.10
C GLN A 395 -42.27 -23.40 -6.96
N GLN A 396 -41.09 -23.87 -7.38
CA GLN A 396 -40.97 -25.11 -8.14
C GLN A 396 -41.47 -26.32 -7.33
N LEU A 397 -41.14 -26.36 -6.04
CA LEU A 397 -41.56 -27.43 -5.13
C LEU A 397 -43.08 -27.42 -4.94
N LEU A 398 -43.70 -26.24 -4.81
CA LEU A 398 -45.15 -26.09 -4.74
C LEU A 398 -45.85 -26.58 -6.03
N ILE A 399 -45.33 -26.20 -7.21
CA ILE A 399 -45.87 -26.65 -8.51
C ILE A 399 -45.75 -28.17 -8.63
N SER A 400 -44.60 -28.73 -8.27
CA SER A 400 -44.35 -30.18 -8.28
C SER A 400 -45.31 -30.92 -7.35
N ASN A 401 -45.47 -30.44 -6.11
CA ASN A 401 -46.41 -31.03 -5.14
C ASN A 401 -47.86 -30.99 -5.62
N ASN A 402 -48.29 -29.89 -6.22
CA ASN A 402 -49.63 -29.78 -6.80
C ASN A 402 -49.83 -30.77 -7.96
N ALA A 403 -48.82 -30.94 -8.83
CA ALA A 403 -48.87 -31.92 -9.91
C ALA A 403 -48.94 -33.37 -9.39
N LEU A 404 -48.16 -33.69 -8.34
CA LEU A 404 -48.19 -34.99 -7.66
C LEU A 404 -49.57 -35.25 -7.02
N SER A 405 -50.12 -34.27 -6.31
CA SER A 405 -51.45 -34.36 -5.70
C SER A 405 -52.55 -34.62 -6.75
N LYS A 406 -52.49 -33.91 -7.89
CA LYS A 406 -53.42 -34.13 -9.02
C LYS A 406 -53.33 -35.55 -9.58
N LYS A 407 -52.11 -36.08 -9.81
CA LYS A 407 -51.91 -37.47 -10.25
C LYS A 407 -52.43 -38.49 -9.24
N ALA A 408 -52.22 -38.24 -7.94
CA ALA A 408 -52.73 -39.11 -6.88
C ALA A 408 -54.26 -39.16 -6.86
N LEU A 409 -54.92 -38.01 -7.04
CA LEU A 409 -56.37 -37.91 -7.14
C LEU A 409 -56.92 -38.66 -8.35
N GLU A 410 -56.31 -38.49 -9.52
CA GLU A 410 -56.67 -39.18 -10.75
C GLU A 410 -56.55 -40.71 -10.60
N ASN A 411 -55.46 -41.19 -10.01
CA ASN A 411 -55.25 -42.61 -9.70
C ASN A 411 -56.33 -43.17 -8.76
N SER A 412 -56.73 -42.41 -7.74
CA SER A 412 -57.80 -42.82 -6.82
C SER A 412 -59.15 -42.97 -7.52
N GLN A 413 -59.50 -42.01 -8.40
CA GLN A 413 -60.74 -42.04 -9.19
C GLN A 413 -60.79 -43.25 -10.14
N LEU A 414 -59.68 -43.57 -10.81
CA LEU A 414 -59.59 -44.74 -11.68
C LEU A 414 -59.83 -46.04 -10.90
N LYS A 415 -59.27 -46.15 -9.69
CA LYS A 415 -59.45 -47.32 -8.82
C LYS A 415 -60.91 -47.48 -8.37
N GLN A 416 -61.60 -46.38 -8.05
CA GLN A 416 -63.03 -46.41 -7.70
C GLN A 416 -63.91 -46.92 -8.85
N LYS A 417 -63.64 -46.47 -10.09
CA LYS A 417 -64.37 -46.94 -11.28
C LYS A 417 -64.22 -48.44 -11.51
N GLN A 418 -63.03 -49.00 -11.30
CA GLN A 418 -62.78 -50.44 -11.44
C GLN A 418 -63.59 -51.27 -10.44
N LEU A 419 -63.60 -50.89 -9.17
CA LEU A 419 -64.35 -51.59 -8.12
C LEU A 419 -65.87 -51.61 -8.41
N LYS A 420 -66.43 -50.49 -8.88
CA LYS A 420 -67.86 -50.39 -9.21
C LYS A 420 -68.27 -51.35 -10.34
N ARG A 421 -67.40 -51.56 -11.33
CA ARG A 421 -67.66 -52.53 -12.42
C ARG A 421 -67.72 -53.97 -11.91
N GLN A 422 -66.81 -54.35 -11.01
CA GLN A 422 -66.78 -55.69 -10.43
C GLN A 422 -68.05 -56.01 -9.62
N LEU A 423 -68.53 -55.04 -8.83
CA LEU A 423 -69.70 -55.21 -7.99
C LEU A 423 -70.99 -55.40 -8.83
N ASN A 424 -71.13 -54.63 -9.91
CA ASN A 424 -72.28 -54.77 -10.83
C ASN A 424 -72.31 -56.13 -11.55
N PHE A 425 -71.16 -56.71 -11.87
CA PHE A 425 -71.10 -58.03 -12.49
C PHE A 425 -71.66 -59.11 -11.56
N LYS A 426 -71.24 -59.11 -10.29
CA LYS A 426 -71.68 -60.11 -9.28
C LYS A 426 -73.17 -60.06 -8.97
N ASN A 427 -73.77 -58.87 -8.95
CA ASN A 427 -75.21 -58.73 -8.73
C ASN A 427 -76.06 -59.37 -9.83
N LYS A 428 -75.60 -59.38 -11.09
CA LYS A 428 -76.34 -59.99 -12.19
C LYS A 428 -76.36 -61.52 -12.09
N GLU A 429 -75.26 -62.15 -11.65
CA GLU A 429 -75.21 -63.60 -11.44
C GLU A 429 -76.21 -64.06 -10.37
N LEU A 430 -76.30 -63.35 -9.24
CA LEU A 430 -77.18 -63.70 -8.12
C LEU A 430 -78.67 -63.65 -8.48
N THR A 431 -79.10 -62.65 -9.26
CA THR A 431 -80.51 -62.49 -9.65
C THR A 431 -81.04 -63.66 -10.47
N SER A 432 -80.21 -64.24 -11.34
CA SER A 432 -80.59 -65.40 -12.16
C SER A 432 -80.86 -66.65 -11.31
N TYR A 433 -80.07 -66.87 -10.26
CA TYR A 433 -80.25 -67.99 -9.34
C TYR A 433 -81.51 -67.82 -8.47
N ALA A 434 -81.76 -66.62 -7.95
CA ALA A 434 -82.91 -66.31 -7.10
C ALA A 434 -84.26 -66.55 -7.81
N LEU A 435 -84.38 -66.15 -9.07
CA LEU A 435 -85.62 -66.30 -9.83
C LEU A 435 -85.99 -67.77 -10.12
N ASN A 436 -84.98 -68.62 -10.36
CA ASN A 436 -85.20 -70.06 -10.56
C ASN A 436 -85.66 -70.75 -9.27
N PHE A 437 -85.10 -70.33 -8.12
CA PHE A 437 -85.49 -70.84 -6.82
C PHE A 437 -86.95 -70.52 -6.48
N VAL A 438 -87.42 -69.30 -6.78
CA VAL A 438 -88.82 -68.87 -6.55
C VAL A 438 -89.80 -69.71 -7.38
N LYS A 439 -89.55 -69.91 -8.68
CA LYS A 439 -90.44 -70.66 -9.58
C LYS A 439 -90.64 -72.11 -9.11
N LYS A 440 -89.60 -72.75 -8.55
CA LYS A 440 -89.67 -74.14 -8.06
C LYS A 440 -90.51 -74.30 -6.80
N ASN A 441 -90.46 -73.32 -5.90
CA ASN A 441 -91.28 -73.32 -4.69
C ASN A 441 -92.76 -73.14 -5.01
N GLU A 442 -93.10 -72.24 -5.94
CA GLU A 442 -94.48 -71.99 -6.35
C GLU A 442 -95.16 -73.26 -6.92
N ILE A 443 -94.46 -74.02 -7.76
CA ILE A 443 -94.95 -75.28 -8.32
C ILE A 443 -95.13 -76.36 -7.24
N SER A 444 -94.19 -76.45 -6.30
CA SER A 444 -94.29 -77.42 -5.19
C SER A 444 -95.51 -77.15 -4.32
N GLN A 445 -95.86 -75.88 -4.13
CA GLN A 445 -97.03 -75.47 -3.37
C GLN A 445 -98.34 -75.81 -4.11
N GLN A 446 -98.40 -75.59 -5.43
CA GLN A 446 -99.55 -75.99 -6.26
C GLN A 446 -99.79 -77.51 -6.26
N LEU A 447 -98.73 -78.32 -6.24
CA LEU A 447 -98.86 -79.78 -6.13
C LEU A 447 -99.37 -80.21 -4.76
N LEU A 448 -98.87 -79.58 -3.70
CA LEU A 448 -99.30 -79.87 -2.32
C LEU A 448 -100.79 -79.61 -2.14
N GLU A 449 -101.30 -78.47 -2.64
CA GLU A 449 -102.73 -78.13 -2.54
C GLU A 449 -103.63 -79.16 -3.23
N LYS A 450 -103.27 -79.60 -4.44
CA LYS A 450 -104.06 -80.59 -5.20
C LYS A 450 -103.97 -82.00 -4.63
N LEU A 451 -102.80 -82.42 -4.11
CA LEU A 451 -102.69 -83.71 -3.44
C LEU A 451 -103.50 -83.75 -2.14
N THR A 452 -103.64 -82.60 -1.47
CA THR A 452 -104.41 -82.50 -0.22
C THR A 452 -105.92 -82.57 -0.47
N SER A 453 -106.42 -82.06 -1.61
CA SER A 453 -107.85 -82.13 -1.96
C SER A 453 -108.34 -83.54 -2.34
N ILE A 454 -107.46 -84.43 -2.80
CA ILE A 454 -107.81 -85.84 -3.13
C ILE A 454 -108.21 -86.65 -1.88
N LYS A 455 -107.74 -86.26 -0.70
CA LYS A 455 -107.85 -87.07 0.53
C LYS A 455 -109.29 -87.21 1.06
N ASN A 456 -110.23 -86.37 0.61
CA ASN A 456 -111.57 -86.22 1.20
C ASN A 456 -112.75 -86.51 0.25
N VAL A 457 -112.57 -87.25 -0.84
CA VAL A 457 -113.60 -87.45 -1.90
C VAL A 457 -114.06 -88.91 -2.03
N HIS A 458 -115.36 -89.14 -2.29
CA HIS A 458 -115.99 -90.47 -2.47
C HIS A 458 -115.42 -91.23 -3.68
N ALA A 459 -115.50 -92.57 -3.65
CA ALA A 459 -114.72 -93.47 -4.51
C ALA A 459 -114.93 -93.28 -6.03
N GLU A 460 -116.09 -92.77 -6.46
CA GLU A 460 -116.42 -92.60 -7.88
C GLU A 460 -115.89 -91.30 -8.52
N GLU A 461 -115.46 -90.29 -7.73
CA GLU A 461 -114.85 -89.03 -8.22
C GLU A 461 -113.33 -88.98 -8.06
N ARG A 462 -112.77 -89.92 -7.28
CA ARG A 462 -111.35 -89.94 -6.91
C ARG A 462 -110.43 -90.20 -8.11
N ASP A 463 -110.86 -91.05 -9.04
CA ASP A 463 -110.09 -91.36 -10.24
C ASP A 463 -110.00 -90.18 -11.21
N LEU A 464 -111.01 -89.31 -11.27
CA LEU A 464 -110.97 -88.10 -12.10
C LEU A 464 -109.92 -87.11 -11.57
N LEU A 465 -109.93 -86.85 -10.26
CA LEU A 465 -108.99 -85.96 -9.57
C LEU A 465 -107.55 -86.48 -9.57
N ILE A 466 -107.37 -87.80 -9.45
CA ILE A 466 -106.07 -88.45 -9.59
C ILE A 466 -105.56 -88.28 -11.03
N ASN A 467 -106.42 -88.49 -12.04
CA ASN A 467 -106.04 -88.31 -13.44
C ASN A 467 -105.73 -86.83 -13.78
N GLU A 468 -106.46 -85.86 -13.24
CA GLU A 468 -106.12 -84.44 -13.40
C GLU A 468 -104.79 -84.07 -12.72
N THR A 469 -104.51 -84.63 -11.55
CA THR A 469 -103.24 -84.41 -10.84
C THR A 469 -102.08 -85.07 -11.59
N ILE A 470 -102.29 -86.25 -12.16
CA ILE A 470 -101.35 -86.91 -13.07
C ILE A 470 -101.13 -86.07 -14.33
N GLU A 471 -102.16 -85.44 -14.89
CA GLU A 471 -102.00 -84.56 -16.06
C GLU A 471 -101.22 -83.27 -15.75
N ILE A 472 -101.34 -82.72 -14.54
CA ILE A 472 -100.51 -81.58 -14.09
C ILE A 472 -99.06 -82.01 -13.90
N ILE A 473 -98.85 -83.19 -13.31
CA ILE A 473 -97.52 -83.80 -13.17
C ILE A 473 -96.93 -84.08 -14.56
N LYS A 474 -97.70 -84.62 -15.52
CA LYS A 474 -97.24 -84.88 -16.90
C LYS A 474 -96.97 -83.60 -17.69
N ARG A 475 -97.81 -82.55 -17.57
CA ARG A 475 -97.54 -81.24 -18.18
C ARG A 475 -96.27 -80.59 -17.64
N ASN A 476 -96.01 -80.72 -16.34
CA ASN A 476 -94.80 -80.19 -15.70
C ASN A 476 -93.59 -81.15 -15.76
N LEU A 477 -93.77 -82.37 -16.27
CA LEU A 477 -92.70 -83.30 -16.66
C LEU A 477 -92.38 -83.24 -18.17
N SER A 478 -93.10 -82.42 -18.93
CA SER A 478 -92.82 -82.21 -20.35
C SER A 478 -91.55 -81.36 -20.51
N THR A 479 -90.41 -82.05 -20.65
CA THR A 479 -89.05 -81.49 -20.68
C THR A 479 -88.71 -80.60 -21.90
N ASP A 480 -89.59 -80.51 -22.90
CA ASP A 480 -89.26 -79.80 -24.15
C ASP A 480 -89.65 -78.31 -24.16
N LYS A 481 -90.70 -77.91 -23.44
CA LYS A 481 -91.07 -76.48 -23.35
C LYS A 481 -90.18 -75.71 -22.36
N ASP A 482 -89.82 -76.33 -21.25
CA ASP A 482 -88.89 -75.75 -20.26
C ASP A 482 -87.47 -75.56 -20.82
N TRP A 483 -87.10 -76.34 -21.83
CA TRP A 483 -85.81 -76.21 -22.48
C TRP A 483 -85.68 -74.94 -23.33
N GLU A 484 -86.73 -74.57 -24.08
CA GLU A 484 -86.70 -73.33 -24.87
C GLU A 484 -86.68 -72.09 -23.97
N ASP A 485 -87.38 -72.12 -22.83
CA ASP A 485 -87.29 -71.08 -21.81
C ASP A 485 -85.88 -70.99 -21.20
N PHE A 486 -85.28 -72.14 -20.85
CA PHE A 486 -83.89 -72.19 -20.38
C PHE A 486 -82.93 -71.63 -21.43
N LYS A 487 -83.08 -72.04 -22.69
CA LYS A 487 -82.24 -71.61 -23.81
C LYS A 487 -82.30 -70.10 -24.00
N MET A 488 -83.50 -69.51 -23.96
CA MET A 488 -83.70 -68.06 -24.04
C MET A 488 -83.02 -67.31 -22.88
N ILE A 489 -83.15 -67.80 -21.65
CA ILE A 489 -82.51 -67.17 -20.47
C ILE A 489 -80.99 -67.33 -20.53
N PHE A 490 -80.52 -68.51 -20.92
CA PHE A 490 -79.10 -68.80 -21.06
C PHE A 490 -78.45 -67.91 -22.12
N GLU A 491 -79.07 -67.69 -23.28
CA GLU A 491 -78.56 -66.75 -24.31
C GLU A 491 -78.53 -65.29 -23.86
N LYS A 492 -79.46 -64.87 -22.98
CA LYS A 492 -79.43 -63.52 -22.41
C LYS A 492 -78.22 -63.28 -21.50
N VAL A 493 -77.77 -64.32 -20.79
CA VAL A 493 -76.61 -64.23 -19.87
C VAL A 493 -75.31 -64.52 -20.61
N HIS A 494 -75.30 -65.58 -21.42
CA HIS A 494 -74.18 -66.04 -22.23
C HIS A 494 -74.40 -65.63 -23.70
N THR A 495 -74.28 -64.32 -23.95
CA THR A 495 -74.61 -63.73 -25.25
C THR A 495 -73.79 -64.37 -26.37
N ASN A 496 -74.48 -64.81 -27.43
CA ASN A 496 -73.89 -65.48 -28.60
C ASN A 496 -73.23 -66.85 -28.32
N PHE A 497 -73.48 -67.49 -27.18
CA PHE A 497 -72.89 -68.80 -26.89
C PHE A 497 -73.26 -69.87 -27.94
N TYR A 498 -74.55 -70.07 -28.21
CA TYR A 498 -74.96 -71.09 -29.17
C TYR A 498 -74.54 -70.73 -30.60
N SER A 499 -74.61 -69.46 -30.99
CA SER A 499 -74.20 -69.03 -32.32
C SER A 499 -72.69 -69.24 -32.56
N LYS A 500 -71.83 -68.92 -31.59
CA LYS A 500 -70.39 -69.22 -31.68
C LYS A 500 -70.10 -70.71 -31.66
N LEU A 501 -70.80 -71.47 -30.82
CA LEU A 501 -70.60 -72.91 -30.71
C LEU A 501 -71.00 -73.65 -31.99
N ILE A 502 -72.13 -73.29 -32.60
CA ILE A 502 -72.59 -73.84 -33.89
C ILE A 502 -71.68 -73.40 -35.03
N ALA A 503 -71.20 -72.15 -35.03
CA ALA A 503 -70.27 -71.66 -36.05
C ALA A 503 -68.95 -72.46 -36.08
N LYS A 504 -68.49 -72.93 -34.91
CA LYS A 504 -67.26 -73.73 -34.80
C LYS A 504 -67.50 -75.24 -34.96
N HIS A 505 -68.69 -75.72 -34.57
CA HIS A 505 -69.06 -77.14 -34.61
C HIS A 505 -70.48 -77.29 -35.20
N PRO A 506 -70.62 -77.24 -36.53
CA PRO A 506 -71.92 -77.25 -37.20
C PRO A 506 -72.67 -78.59 -37.08
N ASP A 507 -71.97 -79.68 -36.74
CA ASP A 507 -72.55 -81.04 -36.65
C ASP A 507 -73.28 -81.31 -35.32
N LEU A 508 -73.34 -80.34 -34.40
CA LEU A 508 -74.00 -80.49 -33.10
C LEU A 508 -75.53 -80.47 -33.26
N LYS A 509 -76.18 -81.54 -32.79
CA LYS A 509 -77.64 -81.64 -32.75
C LYS A 509 -78.18 -80.94 -31.51
N ASN A 510 -79.49 -80.68 -31.47
CA ASN A 510 -80.14 -79.97 -30.36
C ASN A 510 -79.80 -80.58 -28.98
N ASN A 511 -79.80 -81.92 -28.84
CA ASN A 511 -79.42 -82.61 -27.60
C ASN A 511 -77.95 -82.39 -27.20
N ASP A 512 -77.05 -82.24 -28.16
CA ASP A 512 -75.65 -81.92 -27.88
C ASP A 512 -75.54 -80.49 -27.31
N LEU A 513 -76.29 -79.54 -27.89
CA LEU A 513 -76.38 -78.16 -27.40
C LEU A 513 -76.96 -78.12 -25.97
N LYS A 514 -77.93 -78.97 -25.65
CA LYS A 514 -78.47 -79.09 -24.29
C LYS A 514 -77.39 -79.48 -23.28
N ILE A 515 -76.57 -80.46 -23.63
CA ILE A 515 -75.49 -80.93 -22.77
C ILE A 515 -74.37 -79.89 -22.66
N CYS A 516 -74.06 -79.16 -23.74
CA CYS A 516 -73.06 -78.09 -23.73
C CYS A 516 -73.43 -76.98 -22.73
N SER A 517 -74.64 -76.43 -22.79
CA SER A 517 -75.04 -75.35 -21.88
C SER A 517 -75.14 -75.81 -20.43
N LEU A 518 -75.63 -77.02 -20.16
CA LEU A 518 -75.62 -77.58 -18.80
C LEU A 518 -74.19 -77.84 -18.28
N THR A 519 -73.27 -78.24 -19.15
CA THR A 519 -71.85 -78.41 -18.79
C THR A 519 -71.15 -77.06 -18.60
N ARG A 520 -71.53 -76.03 -19.37
CA ARG A 520 -71.04 -74.65 -19.21
C ARG A 520 -71.45 -74.04 -17.87
N LEU A 521 -72.60 -74.45 -17.33
CA LEU A 521 -73.06 -74.13 -15.97
C LEU A 521 -72.39 -74.98 -14.88
N ASN A 522 -71.40 -75.81 -15.23
CA ASN A 522 -70.66 -76.68 -14.32
C ASN A 522 -71.50 -77.75 -13.60
N LEU A 523 -72.59 -78.20 -14.22
CA LEU A 523 -73.43 -79.25 -13.64
C LEU A 523 -72.77 -80.63 -13.80
N ASN A 524 -72.84 -81.47 -12.76
CA ASN A 524 -72.29 -82.82 -12.80
C ASN A 524 -73.20 -83.79 -13.58
N ILE A 525 -72.73 -85.04 -13.77
CA ILE A 525 -73.45 -86.05 -14.58
C ILE A 525 -74.83 -86.36 -13.97
N LYS A 526 -74.92 -86.51 -12.64
CA LYS A 526 -76.18 -86.83 -11.96
C LYS A 526 -77.19 -85.69 -12.06
N GLU A 527 -76.73 -84.44 -11.90
CA GLU A 527 -77.57 -83.23 -12.03
C GLU A 527 -78.07 -83.05 -13.46
N THR A 528 -77.18 -83.19 -14.44
CA THR A 528 -77.53 -83.10 -15.86
C THR A 528 -78.56 -84.17 -16.25
N ALA A 529 -78.41 -85.38 -15.71
CA ALA A 529 -79.33 -86.49 -15.96
C ALA A 529 -80.73 -86.22 -15.38
N ASN A 530 -80.76 -85.67 -14.17
CA ASN A 530 -82.01 -85.28 -13.53
C ASN A 530 -82.73 -84.16 -14.30
N ILE A 531 -82.00 -83.14 -14.75
CA ILE A 531 -82.58 -82.02 -15.53
C ILE A 531 -83.12 -82.49 -16.89
N LEU A 532 -82.41 -83.40 -17.56
CA LEU A 532 -82.81 -83.90 -18.87
C LEU A 532 -83.84 -85.06 -18.79
N GLY A 533 -84.20 -85.53 -17.59
CA GLY A 533 -85.13 -86.66 -17.42
C GLY A 533 -84.61 -87.98 -17.99
N ILE A 534 -83.30 -88.17 -18.09
CA ILE A 534 -82.65 -89.37 -18.65
C ILE A 534 -81.72 -90.02 -17.63
N SER A 535 -81.30 -91.27 -17.89
CA SER A 535 -80.39 -91.96 -16.97
C SER A 535 -79.00 -91.29 -16.89
N PRO A 536 -78.32 -91.30 -15.73
CA PRO A 536 -76.94 -90.81 -15.60
C PRO A 536 -75.97 -91.42 -16.61
N GLU A 537 -76.16 -92.70 -16.97
CA GLU A 537 -75.31 -93.38 -17.93
C GLU A 537 -75.56 -92.89 -19.37
N SER A 538 -76.80 -92.48 -19.69
CA SER A 538 -77.14 -91.81 -20.94
C SER A 538 -76.42 -90.46 -21.08
N VAL A 539 -76.34 -89.67 -20.00
CA VAL A 539 -75.59 -88.39 -20.00
C VAL A 539 -74.09 -88.61 -20.15
N LYS A 540 -73.54 -89.59 -19.43
CA LYS A 540 -72.11 -89.92 -19.53
C LYS A 540 -71.74 -90.34 -20.95
N THR A 541 -72.58 -91.18 -21.57
CA THR A 541 -72.42 -91.59 -22.97
C THR A 541 -72.54 -90.39 -23.93
N ALA A 542 -73.49 -89.50 -23.69
CA ALA A 542 -73.69 -88.32 -24.51
C ALA A 542 -72.54 -87.29 -24.37
N ARG A 543 -72.00 -87.07 -23.16
CA ARG A 543 -70.78 -86.27 -22.95
C ARG A 543 -69.54 -86.88 -23.61
N TYR A 544 -69.41 -88.20 -23.59
CA TYR A 544 -68.34 -88.89 -24.31
C TYR A 544 -68.44 -88.71 -25.83
N ARG A 545 -69.65 -88.80 -26.40
CA ARG A 545 -69.90 -88.51 -27.83
C ARG A 545 -69.66 -87.04 -28.15
N LEU A 546 -70.13 -86.13 -27.30
CA LEU A 546 -69.92 -84.69 -27.43
C LEU A 546 -68.43 -84.34 -27.47
N ARG A 547 -67.63 -84.98 -26.61
CA ARG A 547 -66.17 -84.81 -26.60
C ARG A 547 -65.52 -85.12 -27.96
N LYS A 548 -66.00 -86.16 -28.64
CA LYS A 548 -65.52 -86.51 -30.00
C LYS A 548 -65.98 -85.49 -31.03
N LYS A 549 -67.24 -85.04 -30.96
CA LYS A 549 -67.79 -84.01 -31.87
C LYS A 549 -67.12 -82.65 -31.73
N LEU A 550 -66.70 -82.29 -30.51
CA LEU A 550 -65.97 -81.06 -30.23
C LEU A 550 -64.45 -81.16 -30.49
N GLU A 551 -63.97 -82.32 -30.96
CA GLU A 551 -62.57 -82.61 -31.27
C GLU A 551 -61.58 -82.32 -30.11
N LEU A 552 -61.99 -82.64 -28.88
CA LEU A 552 -61.22 -82.28 -27.69
C LEU A 552 -60.03 -83.22 -27.45
N LYS A 553 -58.85 -82.65 -27.16
CA LYS A 553 -57.62 -83.40 -26.80
C LYS A 553 -57.85 -84.25 -25.54
N PRO A 554 -57.18 -85.42 -25.35
CA PRO A 554 -57.48 -86.38 -24.26
C PRO A 554 -57.53 -85.83 -22.82
N LYS A 555 -56.83 -84.74 -22.51
CA LYS A 555 -56.79 -84.10 -21.18
C LYS A 555 -57.60 -82.80 -21.06
N GLN A 556 -58.21 -82.32 -22.13
CA GLN A 556 -58.95 -81.05 -22.11
C GLN A 556 -60.34 -81.25 -21.50
N GLU A 557 -60.73 -80.44 -20.53
CA GLU A 557 -62.08 -80.48 -19.97
C GLU A 557 -63.08 -79.77 -20.89
N ILE A 558 -64.28 -80.36 -21.02
CA ILE A 558 -65.34 -79.82 -21.89
C ILE A 558 -65.73 -78.41 -21.42
N ILE A 559 -65.83 -78.17 -20.11
CA ILE A 559 -66.25 -76.88 -19.55
C ILE A 559 -65.28 -75.75 -19.91
N THR A 560 -63.97 -75.97 -19.73
CA THR A 560 -62.94 -74.98 -20.03
C THR A 560 -62.99 -74.56 -21.50
N TYR A 561 -63.14 -75.54 -22.39
CA TYR A 561 -63.29 -75.28 -23.82
C TYR A 561 -64.53 -74.44 -24.17
N LEU A 562 -65.66 -74.71 -23.51
CA LEU A 562 -66.90 -73.96 -23.74
C LEU A 562 -66.81 -72.51 -23.21
N ILE A 563 -66.08 -72.29 -22.11
CA ILE A 563 -65.78 -70.94 -21.60
C ILE A 563 -64.90 -70.18 -22.61
N ASP A 564 -63.89 -70.85 -23.17
CA ASP A 564 -62.99 -70.23 -24.16
C ASP A 564 -63.75 -69.82 -25.43
N ILE A 565 -64.67 -70.66 -25.93
CA ILE A 565 -65.52 -70.34 -27.10
C ILE A 565 -66.42 -69.13 -26.82
N GLU A 566 -66.95 -69.00 -25.61
CA GLU A 566 -67.82 -67.87 -25.26
C GLU A 566 -67.03 -66.56 -25.27
N ASN A 567 -65.81 -66.58 -24.75
CA ASN A 567 -64.95 -65.42 -24.58
C ASN A 567 -64.15 -65.04 -25.85
N SER A 568 -64.00 -65.96 -26.81
CA SER A 568 -63.45 -65.71 -28.15
C SER A 568 -64.50 -65.08 -29.06
#